data_AF-A0A936U5I1-F1
#
_entry.id   AF-A0A936U5I1-F1
#
_cell.length_a   1.000
_cell.length_b   1.000
_cell.length_c   1.000
_cell.angle_alpha   90.00
_cell.angle_beta   90.00
_cell.angle_gamma   90.00
#
_symmetry.space_group_name_H-M   'P 1'
#
loop_
_entity.id
_entity.type
_entity.pdbx_description
1 polymer ?
#
loop_
_entity_poly.entity_id
_entity_poly.type
_entity_poly.pdbx_seq_one_letter_code
_entity_poly.pdbx_strand_id
1 'polypeptide(L)'
;MIWRELADQHEALRERGYPEVAKELRRRVGQLAVQGHCSPVFQGKLSDKTDDKRSKKVEVMIKGAESPIGDPIPLLNLPSLTHPKLWIYALLDDRNKRLLKYTVRLDAKWTSDELPFTISVELDDRHMGSGACGHPLLHCHMGVDHERRPQFRLPLPALTPWEALDWLITQLHEAHEPAAWTRLAPPSPSS
;
A
#
# COMPACT_ATOMS: atom_id res chain seq x y z
N MET A 1 13.78 13.97 16.27
CA MET A 1 14.86 13.41 15.41
C MET A 1 14.32 12.40 14.40
N ILE A 2 13.36 11.54 14.77
CA ILE A 2 12.73 10.49 13.91
C ILE A 2 12.07 11.03 12.62
N TRP A 3 11.37 12.16 12.67
CA TRP A 3 10.60 12.66 11.51
C TRP A 3 11.43 13.11 10.31
N ARG A 4 12.63 13.65 10.54
CA ARG A 4 13.52 14.09 9.46
C ARG A 4 14.17 12.90 8.76
N GLU A 5 14.60 11.91 9.53
CA GLU A 5 15.16 10.67 9.00
C GLU A 5 14.12 9.90 8.16
N LEU A 6 12.86 9.87 8.60
CA LEU A 6 11.76 9.30 7.81
C LEU A 6 11.53 10.07 6.50
N ALA A 7 11.57 11.41 6.53
CA ALA A 7 11.43 12.22 5.33
C ALA A 7 12.55 11.94 4.31
N ASP A 8 13.80 11.87 4.77
CA ASP A 8 14.95 11.55 3.91
C ASP A 8 14.82 10.14 3.31
N GLN A 9 14.34 9.16 4.09
CA GLN A 9 14.05 7.81 3.58
C GLN A 9 12.93 7.80 2.54
N HIS A 10 11.87 8.60 2.73
CA HIS A 10 10.75 8.70 1.78
C HIS A 10 11.18 9.37 0.47
N GLU A 11 12.06 10.38 0.54
CA GLU A 11 12.66 10.99 -0.66
C GLU A 11 13.56 10.00 -1.39
N ALA A 12 14.45 9.31 -0.66
CA ALA A 12 15.32 8.27 -1.23
C ALA A 12 14.52 7.14 -1.91
N LEU A 13 13.40 6.74 -1.31
CA LEU A 13 12.47 5.79 -1.91
C LEU A 13 12.02 6.28 -3.29
N ARG A 14 11.59 7.54 -3.45
CA ARG A 14 11.09 8.08 -4.73
C ARG A 14 12.14 8.12 -5.83
N GLU A 15 13.39 8.42 -5.47
CA GLU A 15 14.49 8.60 -6.42
C GLU A 15 15.10 7.29 -6.92
N ARG A 16 14.97 6.19 -6.16
CA ARG A 16 15.53 4.87 -6.55
C ARG A 16 14.98 4.32 -7.87
N GLY A 17 13.81 4.82 -8.27
CA GLY A 17 13.12 4.49 -9.49
C GLY A 17 12.62 3.05 -9.56
N TYR A 18 11.44 2.85 -10.14
CA TYR A 18 10.74 1.56 -10.06
C TYR A 18 10.10 1.14 -11.38
N PRO A 19 10.91 0.66 -12.34
CA PRO A 19 10.36 0.02 -13.54
C PRO A 19 9.53 -1.24 -13.20
N GLU A 20 9.76 -1.86 -12.04
CA GLU A 20 9.15 -3.14 -11.67
C GLU A 20 7.86 -3.03 -10.82
N VAL A 21 7.36 -1.83 -10.48
CA VAL A 21 6.18 -1.68 -9.58
C VAL A 21 5.01 -2.57 -10.02
N ALA A 22 4.66 -2.50 -11.30
CA ALA A 22 3.54 -3.26 -11.84
C ALA A 22 3.76 -4.77 -11.78
N LYS A 23 5.00 -5.21 -12.02
CA LYS A 23 5.37 -6.62 -11.99
C LYS A 23 5.35 -7.16 -10.56
N GLU A 24 5.94 -6.45 -9.61
CA GLU A 24 5.96 -6.87 -8.21
C GLU A 24 4.56 -6.89 -7.59
N LEU A 25 3.74 -5.86 -7.85
CA LEU A 25 2.35 -5.85 -7.38
C LEU A 25 1.54 -7.01 -7.97
N ARG A 26 1.66 -7.28 -9.27
CA ARG A 26 1.01 -8.45 -9.91
C ARG A 26 1.51 -9.76 -9.32
N ARG A 27 2.81 -9.88 -9.04
CA ARG A 27 3.40 -11.07 -8.43
C ARG A 27 2.80 -11.33 -7.04
N ARG A 28 2.73 -10.30 -6.18
CA ARG A 28 2.17 -10.41 -4.83
C ARG A 28 0.67 -10.73 -4.84
N VAL A 29 -0.11 -10.05 -5.66
CA VAL A 29 -1.54 -10.36 -5.82
C VAL A 29 -1.73 -11.78 -6.39
N GLY A 30 -0.88 -12.20 -7.33
CA GLY A 30 -0.87 -13.57 -7.82
C GLY A 30 -0.57 -14.60 -6.73
N GLN A 31 0.32 -14.30 -5.80
CA GLN A 31 0.58 -15.16 -4.64
C GLN A 31 -0.63 -15.27 -3.71
N LEU A 32 -1.33 -14.15 -3.45
CA LEU A 32 -2.59 -14.17 -2.69
C LEU A 32 -3.64 -15.05 -3.38
N ALA A 33 -3.74 -14.97 -4.71
CA ALA A 33 -4.66 -15.81 -5.47
C ALA A 33 -4.31 -17.30 -5.40
N VAL A 34 -3.02 -17.66 -5.53
CA VAL A 34 -2.53 -19.04 -5.38
C VAL A 34 -2.85 -19.59 -3.98
N GLN A 35 -2.82 -18.74 -2.96
CA GLN A 35 -3.17 -19.09 -1.59
C GLN A 35 -4.69 -19.09 -1.33
N GLY A 36 -5.50 -18.79 -2.35
CA GLY A 36 -6.96 -18.73 -2.23
C GLY A 36 -7.49 -17.50 -1.48
N HIS A 37 -6.67 -16.46 -1.30
CA HIS A 37 -7.08 -15.22 -0.63
C HIS A 37 -7.72 -14.20 -1.57
N CYS A 38 -7.72 -14.43 -2.88
CA CYS A 38 -8.49 -13.68 -3.85
C CYS A 38 -8.68 -14.48 -5.14
N SER A 39 -9.47 -13.95 -6.08
CA SER A 39 -9.62 -14.57 -7.41
C SER A 39 -8.29 -14.54 -8.18
N PRO A 40 -7.91 -15.62 -8.89
CA PRO A 40 -6.76 -15.59 -9.81
C PRO A 40 -7.02 -14.73 -11.05
N VAL A 41 -8.27 -14.34 -11.27
CA VAL A 41 -8.65 -13.44 -12.34
C VAL A 41 -8.60 -12.02 -11.77
N PHE A 42 -7.52 -11.31 -12.04
CA PHE A 42 -7.35 -9.89 -11.74
C PHE A 42 -6.67 -9.19 -12.91
N GLN A 43 -7.01 -7.93 -13.14
CA GLN A 43 -6.44 -7.12 -14.21
C GLN A 43 -5.49 -6.08 -13.62
N GLY A 44 -4.22 -6.15 -13.99
CA GLY A 44 -3.29 -5.05 -13.76
C GLY A 44 -3.34 -4.07 -14.92
N LYS A 45 -4.16 -3.02 -14.83
CA LYS A 45 -4.21 -1.98 -15.86
C LYS A 45 -3.00 -1.05 -15.69
N LEU A 46 -2.21 -0.95 -16.74
CA LEU A 46 -1.30 0.18 -16.94
C LEU A 46 -2.04 1.16 -17.84
N SER A 47 -2.28 2.38 -17.35
CA SER A 47 -2.78 3.47 -18.19
C SER A 47 -1.77 4.58 -18.26
N ASP A 48 -1.36 4.91 -19.47
CA ASP A 48 -0.54 6.08 -19.75
C ASP A 48 -1.43 7.33 -19.60
N LYS A 49 -1.13 8.18 -18.61
CA LYS A 49 -1.62 9.55 -18.58
C LYS A 49 -0.53 10.44 -19.14
N THR A 50 -0.71 10.86 -20.38
CA THR A 50 0.16 11.87 -20.97
C THR A 50 -0.34 13.23 -20.48
N ASP A 51 0.36 13.79 -19.50
CA ASP A 51 0.11 15.14 -19.00
C ASP A 51 1.15 16.05 -19.68
N ASP A 52 0.71 16.76 -20.71
CA ASP A 52 1.41 17.84 -21.44
C ASP A 52 2.94 17.74 -21.57
N LYS A 53 3.43 17.25 -22.73
CA LYS A 53 4.78 17.40 -23.36
C LYS A 53 6.07 17.34 -22.50
N ARG A 54 6.05 17.22 -21.17
CA ARG A 54 7.20 17.35 -20.26
C ARG A 54 7.38 16.14 -19.33
N SER A 55 6.32 15.42 -18.96
CA SER A 55 6.39 14.21 -18.12
C SER A 55 5.38 13.14 -18.56
N LYS A 56 5.86 11.96 -18.96
CA LYS A 56 4.98 10.81 -19.20
C LYS A 56 4.64 10.18 -17.86
N LYS A 57 3.39 10.27 -17.42
CA LYS A 57 2.92 9.65 -16.17
C LYS A 57 2.29 8.29 -16.47
N VAL A 58 2.62 7.29 -15.67
CA VAL A 58 2.08 5.93 -15.80
C VAL A 58 1.30 5.59 -14.55
N GLU A 59 0.01 5.30 -14.72
CA GLU A 59 -0.84 4.79 -13.66
C GLU A 59 -0.80 3.27 -13.65
N VAL A 60 -0.48 2.70 -12.49
CA VAL A 60 -0.56 1.27 -12.20
C VAL A 60 -1.75 1.04 -11.29
N MET A 61 -2.70 0.23 -11.74
CA MET A 61 -3.87 -0.14 -10.94
C MET A 61 -4.11 -1.65 -11.05
N ILE A 62 -4.19 -2.34 -9.91
CA ILE A 62 -4.57 -3.76 -9.89
C ILE A 62 -6.05 -3.85 -9.47
N LYS A 63 -6.85 -4.53 -10.28
CA LYS A 63 -8.33 -4.57 -10.19
C LYS A 63 -8.84 -6.00 -10.18
N GLY A 64 -10.02 -6.23 -9.60
CA GLY A 64 -10.74 -7.50 -9.73
C GLY A 64 -11.20 -7.78 -11.17
N ALA A 65 -11.45 -9.06 -11.49
CA ALA A 65 -11.85 -9.54 -12.83
C ALA A 65 -13.09 -8.86 -13.44
N GLU A 66 -14.06 -8.50 -12.61
CA GLU A 66 -15.43 -8.28 -13.05
C GLU A 66 -15.79 -6.81 -13.29
N SER A 67 -14.81 -5.90 -13.23
CA SER A 67 -15.11 -4.47 -13.30
C SER A 67 -14.42 -3.72 -14.45
N PRO A 68 -15.20 -3.13 -15.36
CA PRO A 68 -14.68 -2.14 -16.31
C PRO A 68 -14.20 -0.85 -15.61
N ILE A 69 -14.63 -0.61 -14.35
CA ILE A 69 -14.38 0.61 -13.58
C ILE A 69 -13.59 0.27 -12.31
N GLY A 70 -12.30 -0.06 -12.41
CA GLY A 70 -11.40 0.16 -11.27
C GLY A 70 -11.71 -0.55 -9.94
N ASP A 71 -12.60 -1.55 -9.93
CA ASP A 71 -13.10 -2.07 -8.66
C ASP A 71 -12.01 -2.78 -7.85
N PRO A 72 -12.12 -2.72 -6.51
CA PRO A 72 -11.18 -3.37 -5.62
C PRO A 72 -11.21 -4.88 -5.81
N ILE A 73 -10.11 -5.51 -5.45
CA ILE A 73 -9.97 -6.96 -5.43
C ILE A 73 -10.70 -7.47 -4.19
N PRO A 74 -11.77 -8.28 -4.33
CA PRO A 74 -12.38 -8.93 -3.18
C PRO A 74 -11.39 -9.93 -2.59
N LEU A 75 -11.17 -9.85 -1.28
CA LEU A 75 -10.39 -10.85 -0.56
C LEU A 75 -11.33 -11.97 -0.05
N LEU A 76 -10.77 -13.16 0.06
CA LEU A 76 -11.47 -14.40 0.39
C LEU A 76 -10.75 -15.08 1.56
N ASN A 77 -11.44 -16.00 2.23
CA ASN A 77 -10.89 -16.82 3.31
C ASN A 77 -10.27 -16.01 4.46
N LEU A 78 -10.92 -14.91 4.83
CA LEU A 78 -10.60 -14.09 6.01
C LEU A 78 -11.77 -14.17 6.99
N PRO A 79 -11.82 -15.18 7.89
CA PRO A 79 -13.01 -15.52 8.66
C PRO A 79 -13.43 -14.47 9.70
N SER A 80 -12.52 -13.57 10.07
CA SER A 80 -12.78 -12.45 10.96
C SER A 80 -13.35 -11.23 10.25
N LEU A 81 -13.42 -11.24 8.91
CA LEU A 81 -13.79 -10.10 8.09
C LEU A 81 -15.01 -10.39 7.20
N THR A 82 -15.89 -9.40 7.06
CA THR A 82 -16.95 -9.40 6.05
C THR A 82 -16.64 -8.39 4.94
N HIS A 83 -16.89 -8.82 3.70
CA HIS A 83 -16.68 -8.04 2.47
C HIS A 83 -15.31 -7.32 2.34
N PRO A 84 -14.18 -7.97 2.62
CA PRO A 84 -12.87 -7.32 2.52
C PRO A 84 -12.53 -6.99 1.05
N LYS A 85 -12.10 -5.75 0.82
CA LYS A 85 -11.84 -5.16 -0.50
C LYS A 85 -10.48 -4.47 -0.54
N LEU A 86 -9.59 -4.97 -1.38
CA LEU A 86 -8.23 -4.46 -1.56
C LEU A 86 -8.11 -3.52 -2.77
N TRP A 87 -7.59 -2.32 -2.53
CA TRP A 87 -7.30 -1.30 -3.53
C TRP A 87 -5.79 -1.12 -3.66
N ILE A 88 -5.30 -1.12 -4.90
CA ILE A 88 -3.89 -0.91 -5.20
C ILE A 88 -3.76 0.10 -6.34
N TYR A 89 -3.10 1.21 -6.06
CA TYR A 89 -2.81 2.27 -7.01
C TYR A 89 -1.38 2.76 -6.85
N ALA A 90 -0.67 2.99 -7.95
CA ALA A 90 0.58 3.71 -7.97
C ALA A 90 0.65 4.63 -9.19
N LEU A 91 1.27 5.80 -9.04
CA LEU A 91 1.57 6.74 -10.11
C LEU A 91 3.09 6.87 -10.24
N LEU A 92 3.57 6.69 -11.46
CA LEU A 92 4.98 6.77 -11.80
C LEU A 92 5.22 7.93 -12.75
N ASP A 93 6.39 8.55 -12.64
CA ASP A 93 6.99 9.36 -13.70
C ASP A 93 7.87 8.44 -14.54
N ASP A 94 7.41 8.03 -15.72
CA ASP A 94 8.13 7.08 -16.58
C ASP A 94 9.41 7.67 -17.16
N ARG A 95 9.47 8.99 -17.34
CA ARG A 95 10.65 9.67 -17.88
C ARG A 95 11.79 9.66 -16.87
N ASN A 96 11.47 10.02 -15.62
CA ASN A 96 12.46 10.08 -14.55
C ASN A 96 12.55 8.76 -13.76
N LYS A 97 11.73 7.77 -14.13
CA LYS A 97 11.56 6.47 -13.46
C LYS A 97 11.11 6.55 -12.01
N ARG A 98 10.57 7.69 -11.56
CA ARG A 98 10.25 7.94 -10.14
C ARG A 98 8.87 7.45 -9.73
N LEU A 99 8.72 7.07 -8.47
CA LEU A 99 7.41 6.87 -7.84
C LEU A 99 6.89 8.22 -7.32
N LEU A 100 5.73 8.65 -7.82
CA LEU A 100 5.14 9.94 -7.46
C LEU A 100 4.16 9.82 -6.30
N LYS A 101 3.30 8.79 -6.34
CA LYS A 101 2.33 8.49 -5.28
C LYS A 101 1.91 7.04 -5.34
N TYR A 102 1.41 6.52 -4.23
CA TYR A 102 0.72 5.24 -4.23
C TYR A 102 -0.28 5.14 -3.07
N THR A 103 -1.24 4.24 -3.22
CA THR A 103 -2.19 3.86 -2.19
C THR A 103 -2.34 2.35 -2.21
N VAL A 104 -2.13 1.72 -1.06
CA VAL A 104 -2.57 0.35 -0.80
C VAL A 104 -3.58 0.41 0.33
N ARG A 105 -4.83 0.05 0.06
CA ARG A 105 -5.93 0.21 1.00
C ARG A 105 -6.75 -1.06 1.10
N LEU A 106 -7.17 -1.40 2.31
CA LEU A 106 -8.21 -2.37 2.58
C LEU A 106 -9.41 -1.67 3.20
N ASP A 107 -10.59 -1.98 2.68
CA ASP A 107 -11.87 -1.69 3.32
C ASP A 107 -12.54 -3.02 3.70
N ALA A 108 -13.02 -3.15 4.93
CA ALA A 108 -13.69 -4.35 5.41
C ALA A 108 -14.64 -4.03 6.58
N LYS A 109 -15.30 -5.04 7.12
CA LYS A 109 -15.92 -4.98 8.45
C LYS A 109 -15.48 -6.18 9.28
N TRP A 110 -15.50 -6.04 10.60
CA TRP A 110 -15.31 -7.18 11.49
C TRP A 110 -16.58 -8.03 11.56
N THR A 111 -16.45 -9.35 11.53
CA THR A 111 -17.60 -10.26 11.64
C THR A 111 -18.26 -10.23 13.03
N SER A 112 -17.52 -9.82 14.07
CA SER A 112 -18.02 -9.80 15.46
C SER A 112 -19.07 -8.74 15.72
N ASP A 113 -18.96 -7.58 15.09
CA ASP A 113 -19.80 -6.41 15.37
C ASP A 113 -20.26 -5.67 14.10
N GLU A 114 -19.87 -6.15 12.91
CA GLU A 114 -20.15 -5.54 11.61
C GLU A 114 -19.67 -4.07 11.51
N LEU A 115 -18.72 -3.66 12.36
CA LEU A 115 -18.18 -2.32 12.31
C LEU A 115 -17.23 -2.20 11.12
N PRO A 116 -17.44 -1.21 10.24
CA PRO A 116 -16.56 -0.98 9.12
C PRO A 116 -15.23 -0.39 9.58
N PHE A 117 -14.18 -0.79 8.89
CA PHE A 117 -12.88 -0.19 9.02
C PHE A 117 -12.14 -0.11 7.69
N THR A 118 -11.21 0.83 7.65
CA THR A 118 -10.25 1.02 6.58
C THR A 118 -8.85 1.01 7.16
N ILE A 119 -7.93 0.32 6.48
CA ILE A 119 -6.48 0.47 6.67
C ILE A 119 -5.90 0.90 5.32
N SER A 120 -5.17 2.00 5.27
CA SER A 120 -4.45 2.40 4.04
C SER A 120 -3.03 2.84 4.33
N VAL A 121 -2.13 2.51 3.42
CA VAL A 121 -0.76 3.04 3.35
C VAL A 121 -0.67 3.91 2.12
N GLU A 122 -0.31 5.17 2.33
CA GLU A 122 -0.39 6.22 1.32
C GLU A 122 0.93 6.99 1.24
N LEU A 123 1.46 7.08 0.01
CA LEU A 123 2.53 7.99 -0.36
C LEU A 123 1.95 9.17 -1.14
N ASP A 124 1.93 10.35 -0.54
CA ASP A 124 1.41 11.60 -1.12
C ASP A 124 2.46 12.35 -1.92
N ASP A 125 2.09 12.97 -3.04
CA ASP A 125 3.01 13.64 -3.96
C ASP A 125 3.85 14.77 -3.34
N ARG A 126 3.36 15.38 -2.26
CA ARG A 126 4.03 16.44 -1.50
C ARG A 126 3.72 16.35 -0.01
N HIS A 127 4.66 16.79 0.83
CA HIS A 127 4.40 16.99 2.25
C HIS A 127 3.35 18.09 2.43
N MET A 128 2.29 17.82 3.19
CA MET A 128 1.21 18.80 3.43
C MET A 128 1.09 19.12 4.92
N GLY A 129 1.01 20.41 5.28
CA GLY A 129 0.88 20.84 6.68
C GLY A 129 2.20 20.89 7.47
N SER A 130 2.11 21.30 8.74
CA SER A 130 3.24 21.40 9.69
C SER A 130 2.80 21.01 11.11
N GLY A 131 3.75 20.64 11.97
CA GLY A 131 3.49 20.22 13.36
C GLY A 131 2.75 18.88 13.47
N ALA A 132 1.93 18.69 14.52
CA ALA A 132 1.11 17.48 14.72
C ALA A 132 0.04 17.27 13.62
N CYS A 133 -0.19 18.29 12.79
CA CYS A 133 -1.08 18.25 11.64
C CYS A 133 -0.33 18.06 10.31
N GLY A 134 0.99 17.85 10.33
CA GLY A 134 1.78 17.52 9.14
C GLY A 134 1.43 16.12 8.61
N HIS A 135 1.24 16.00 7.31
CA HIS A 135 1.16 14.74 6.57
C HIS A 135 2.57 14.32 6.19
N PRO A 136 3.14 13.28 6.83
CA PRO A 136 4.36 12.69 6.33
C PRO A 136 4.10 12.17 4.91
N LEU A 137 5.13 12.21 4.07
CA LEU A 137 5.01 11.77 2.67
C LEU A 137 4.43 10.37 2.59
N LEU A 138 4.96 9.43 3.40
CA LEU A 138 4.39 8.11 3.60
C LEU A 138 3.75 7.99 4.98
N HIS A 139 2.48 7.56 5.02
CA HIS A 139 1.74 7.40 6.27
C HIS A 139 0.71 6.26 6.17
N CYS A 140 0.26 5.80 7.35
CA CYS A 140 -0.86 4.87 7.48
C CYS A 140 -2.12 5.62 7.96
N HIS A 141 -3.27 5.33 7.35
CA HIS A 141 -4.59 5.65 7.92
C HIS A 141 -5.25 4.40 8.46
N MET A 142 -5.87 4.54 9.64
CA MET A 142 -6.77 3.54 10.21
C MET A 142 -7.99 4.24 10.79
N GLY A 143 -9.19 3.75 10.46
CA GLY A 143 -10.44 4.36 10.90
C GLY A 143 -11.67 3.66 10.34
N VAL A 144 -12.82 4.31 10.46
CA VAL A 144 -14.14 3.77 10.04
C VAL A 144 -14.27 3.71 8.52
N ASP A 145 -13.78 4.75 7.83
CA ASP A 145 -13.73 4.85 6.37
C ASP A 145 -12.57 5.78 5.95
N HIS A 146 -12.31 5.86 4.64
CA HIS A 146 -11.24 6.68 4.05
C HIS A 146 -11.60 8.17 3.90
N GLU A 147 -12.87 8.54 4.00
CA GLU A 147 -13.34 9.92 3.78
C GLU A 147 -13.34 10.75 5.08
N ARG A 148 -13.52 10.08 6.22
CA ARG A 148 -13.43 10.69 7.55
C ARG A 148 -11.99 10.85 7.97
N ARG A 149 -11.74 11.81 8.87
CA ARG A 149 -10.42 11.96 9.48
C ARG A 149 -10.00 10.62 10.11
N PRO A 150 -8.77 10.14 9.84
CA PRO A 150 -8.31 8.87 10.39
C PRO A 150 -8.30 8.95 11.92
N GLN A 151 -8.70 7.87 12.58
CA GLN A 151 -8.62 7.78 14.03
C GLN A 151 -7.16 7.73 14.49
N PHE A 152 -6.30 7.09 13.69
CA PHE A 152 -4.88 6.98 13.96
C PHE A 152 -4.03 7.24 12.71
N ARG A 153 -2.88 7.89 12.93
CA ARG A 153 -1.84 8.09 11.93
C ARG A 153 -0.53 7.59 12.49
N LEU A 154 0.11 6.67 11.77
CA LEU A 154 1.38 6.10 12.18
C LEU A 154 2.43 6.42 11.11
N PRO A 155 3.59 6.99 11.48
CA PRO A 155 4.72 7.03 10.58
C PRO A 155 5.13 5.60 10.23
N LEU A 156 5.29 5.33 8.94
CA LEU A 156 5.86 4.08 8.45
C LEU A 156 7.28 4.33 7.94
N PRO A 157 8.20 3.35 8.11
CA PRO A 157 9.47 3.39 7.38
C PRO A 157 9.19 3.50 5.87
N ALA A 158 10.16 3.93 5.08
CA ALA A 158 9.98 3.96 3.63
C ALA A 158 9.65 2.55 3.09
N LEU A 159 8.41 2.36 2.64
CA LEU A 159 7.94 1.13 2.01
C LEU A 159 7.69 1.40 0.53
N THR A 160 8.13 0.49 -0.32
CA THR A 160 7.65 0.42 -1.71
C THR A 160 6.18 0.00 -1.76
N PRO A 161 5.48 0.20 -2.89
CA PRO A 161 4.07 -0.20 -2.99
C PRO A 161 3.81 -1.69 -2.69
N TRP A 162 4.75 -2.58 -3.04
CA TRP A 162 4.59 -4.02 -2.76
C TRP A 162 4.96 -4.37 -1.31
N GLU A 163 5.92 -3.69 -0.69
CA GLU A 163 6.21 -3.86 0.74
C GLU A 163 5.05 -3.33 1.60
N ALA A 164 4.42 -2.24 1.18
CA ALA A 164 3.20 -1.73 1.82
C ALA A 164 2.04 -2.73 1.68
N LEU A 165 1.91 -3.40 0.54
CA LEU A 165 0.96 -4.51 0.38
C LEU A 165 1.30 -5.67 1.31
N ASP A 166 2.54 -6.13 1.33
CA ASP A 166 2.96 -7.20 2.23
C ASP A 166 2.61 -6.86 3.68
N TRP A 167 3.05 -5.68 4.15
CA TRP A 167 2.76 -5.17 5.50
C TRP A 167 1.26 -5.12 5.81
N LEU A 168 0.45 -4.63 4.89
CA LEU A 168 -0.99 -4.54 5.07
C LEU A 168 -1.63 -5.93 5.20
N ILE A 169 -1.20 -6.90 4.38
CA ILE A 169 -1.68 -8.29 4.48
C ILE A 169 -1.31 -8.92 5.84
N THR A 170 -0.15 -8.59 6.42
CA THR A 170 0.23 -9.09 7.75
C THR A 170 -0.72 -8.62 8.84
N GLN A 171 -1.42 -7.48 8.64
CA GLN A 171 -2.40 -6.99 9.61
C GLN A 171 -3.72 -7.80 9.59
N LEU A 172 -3.93 -8.64 8.58
CA LEU A 172 -5.21 -9.33 8.34
C LEU A 172 -5.20 -10.80 8.75
N HIS A 173 -4.01 -11.39 8.83
CA HIS A 173 -3.88 -12.82 9.01
C HIS A 173 -2.55 -13.15 9.68
N GLU A 174 -2.60 -13.77 10.86
CA GLU A 174 -1.42 -14.09 11.67
C GLU A 174 -0.38 -14.94 10.91
N ALA A 175 -0.83 -15.88 10.05
CA ALA A 175 0.10 -16.69 9.24
C ALA A 175 0.89 -15.89 8.18
N HIS A 176 0.53 -14.62 7.94
CA HIS A 176 1.27 -13.71 7.07
C HIS A 176 2.12 -12.71 7.87
N GLU A 177 2.10 -12.75 9.21
CA GLU A 177 3.07 -12.02 10.01
C GLU A 177 4.49 -12.48 9.65
N PRO A 178 5.41 -11.58 9.28
CA PRO A 178 6.82 -11.93 9.26
C PRO A 178 7.15 -12.45 10.65
N ALA A 179 7.75 -13.64 10.72
CA ALA A 179 8.14 -14.27 11.97
C ALA A 179 8.70 -13.23 12.94
N ALA A 180 8.21 -13.24 14.19
CA ALA A 180 8.41 -12.19 15.20
C ALA A 180 9.72 -11.40 15.01
N TRP A 181 9.60 -10.07 15.04
CA TRP A 181 10.66 -9.08 14.82
C TRP A 181 11.96 -9.32 15.61
N THR A 182 11.93 -10.18 16.64
CA THR A 182 13.08 -10.75 17.34
C THR A 182 14.12 -11.43 16.43
N ARG A 183 13.77 -11.83 15.20
CA ARG A 183 14.74 -12.41 14.23
C ARG A 183 15.48 -11.40 13.36
N LEU A 184 15.12 -10.11 13.43
CA LEU A 184 15.82 -9.02 12.71
C LEU A 184 16.70 -8.15 13.62
N ALA A 185 16.81 -8.48 14.91
CA ALA A 185 17.82 -7.88 15.75
C ALA A 185 19.21 -8.28 15.20
N PRO A 186 20.14 -7.32 15.01
CA PRO A 186 21.51 -7.68 14.66
C PRO A 186 22.06 -8.63 15.74
N PRO A 187 22.91 -9.61 15.37
CA PRO A 187 23.53 -10.47 16.37
C PRO A 187 24.19 -9.59 17.42
N SER A 188 23.88 -9.85 18.69
CA SER A 188 24.52 -9.15 19.80
C SER A 188 26.03 -9.30 19.63
N PRO A 189 26.82 -8.21 19.82
CA PRO A 189 28.27 -8.33 19.76
C PRO A 189 28.69 -9.36 20.79
N SER A 190 29.32 -10.43 20.30
CA SER A 190 29.89 -11.49 21.14
C SER A 190 30.82 -10.85 22.16
N SER A 191 30.52 -11.11 23.44
CA SER A 191 31.36 -10.72 24.58
C SER A 191 32.68 -11.47 24.59
#